data_AF-A0A0D5Y2M7-F1
#
_entry.id   AF-A0A0D5Y2M7-F1
#
_cell.length_a   1.000
_cell.length_b   1.000
_cell.length_c   1.000
_cell.angle_alpha   90.00
_cell.angle_beta   90.00
_cell.angle_gamma   90.00
#
_symmetry.space_group_name_H-M   'P 1'
#
loop_
_entity.id
_entity.type
_entity.pdbx_description
1 polymer ?
#
loop_
_entity_poly.entity_id
_entity_poly.type
_entity_poly.pdbx_seq_one_letter_code
_entity_poly.pdbx_strand_id
1 'polypeptide(L)'
;MNFTEVFLQKKMRLTEQLLQGFDIANDLVVYRQKTTIKGGVSHSYIDARRYHSTLVRRCLDSHEHLSMFPVVFDYLDLMVDQQYGTSDKLFRDKLSIFRLKNQQPDPLLKHIQIMVFDYAITVRNKLVHHKTRFSVCGKFLEVKGGMRLEIEHFGLLNRLIYFLVRHMGAPQSLSLYRRALLLSAYRTVFGHLDRRLDRLVASGPELPLMNIRLPRYLFDMAEEEIAEDVVLFDKLAQFPDATGYPDRQAFLKMHPDPDRKIMYGNHTFRLSYRGAVLRVPAEVINQHPTYRLADFQHWHERPV
;
A
#
# COMPACT_ATOMS: atom_id res chain seq x y z
N MET A 1 -29.25 -3.48 21.19
CA MET A 1 -27.97 -4.05 20.75
C MET A 1 -27.79 -5.41 21.42
N ASN A 2 -27.66 -6.47 20.64
CA ASN A 2 -27.48 -7.84 21.15
C ASN A 2 -26.08 -7.97 21.80
N PHE A 3 -25.95 -8.76 22.88
CA PHE A 3 -24.66 -9.08 23.51
C PHE A 3 -23.58 -9.48 22.50
N THR A 4 -23.93 -10.27 21.48
CA THR A 4 -23.01 -10.66 20.39
C THR A 4 -22.47 -9.45 19.64
N GLU A 5 -23.30 -8.46 19.30
CA GLU A 5 -22.87 -7.24 18.61
C GLU A 5 -21.90 -6.43 19.48
N VAL A 6 -22.23 -6.28 20.77
CA VAL A 6 -21.37 -5.57 21.74
C VAL A 6 -20.03 -6.29 21.90
N PHE A 7 -20.03 -7.61 21.98
CA PHE A 7 -18.81 -8.41 22.06
C PHE A 7 -17.95 -8.26 20.81
N LEU A 8 -18.53 -8.38 19.62
CA LEU A 8 -17.81 -8.22 18.35
C LEU A 8 -17.17 -6.83 18.22
N GLN A 9 -17.89 -5.78 18.61
CA GLN A 9 -17.35 -4.41 18.60
C GLN A 9 -16.18 -4.24 19.58
N LYS A 10 -16.30 -4.78 20.80
CA LYS A 10 -15.21 -4.76 21.78
C LYS A 10 -13.99 -5.53 21.28
N LYS A 11 -14.21 -6.72 20.69
CA LYS A 11 -13.14 -7.54 20.11
C LYS A 11 -12.46 -6.81 18.95
N MET A 12 -13.22 -6.20 18.05
CA MET A 12 -12.71 -5.37 16.95
C MET A 12 -11.78 -4.27 17.46
N ARG A 13 -12.27 -3.47 18.43
CA ARG A 13 -11.51 -2.37 19.02
C ARG A 13 -10.22 -2.84 19.71
N LEU A 14 -10.30 -3.94 20.47
CA LEU A 14 -9.14 -4.52 21.14
C LEU A 14 -8.10 -5.02 20.13
N THR A 15 -8.52 -5.72 19.08
CA THR A 15 -7.64 -6.18 18.02
C THR A 15 -6.99 -5.01 17.29
N GLU A 16 -7.73 -3.95 16.99
CA GLU A 16 -7.17 -2.74 16.38
C GLU A 16 -6.11 -2.10 17.28
N GLN A 17 -6.39 -1.93 18.58
CA GLN A 17 -5.46 -1.38 19.55
C GLN A 17 -4.17 -2.19 19.65
N LEU A 18 -4.27 -3.52 19.62
CA LEU A 18 -3.11 -4.42 19.60
C LEU A 18 -2.27 -4.19 18.33
N LEU A 19 -2.91 -4.16 17.15
CA LEU A 19 -2.22 -3.99 15.87
C LEU A 19 -1.59 -2.61 15.72
N GLN A 20 -2.16 -1.57 16.34
CA GLN A 20 -1.61 -0.21 16.35
C GLN A 20 -0.22 -0.10 17.00
N GLY A 21 0.15 -1.07 17.86
CA GLY A 21 1.48 -1.17 18.47
C GLY A 21 2.59 -1.66 17.53
N PHE A 22 2.24 -2.19 16.35
CA PHE A 22 3.17 -2.76 15.38
C PHE A 22 3.20 -1.97 14.07
N ASP A 23 4.26 -2.14 13.29
CA ASP A 23 4.42 -1.57 11.94
C ASP A 23 3.33 -2.02 10.94
N ILE A 24 2.51 -3.01 11.28
CA ILE A 24 1.29 -3.42 10.58
C ILE A 24 0.32 -2.24 10.40
N ALA A 25 0.25 -1.33 11.37
CA ALA A 25 -0.63 -0.18 11.32
C ALA A 25 -0.04 1.01 10.53
N ASN A 26 1.15 0.85 9.94
CA ASN A 26 1.71 1.83 9.00
C ASN A 26 0.91 1.86 7.70
N ASP A 27 1.11 2.90 6.92
CA ASP A 27 0.56 2.97 5.57
C ASP A 27 1.18 1.85 4.68
N LEU A 28 0.55 1.57 3.53
CA LEU A 28 1.06 0.61 2.55
C LEU A 28 2.48 0.98 2.07
N VAL A 29 2.75 2.29 2.06
CA VAL A 29 4.04 2.88 1.77
C VAL A 29 4.75 3.29 3.06
N VAL A 30 6.05 2.98 3.14
CA VAL A 30 6.93 3.50 4.18
C VAL A 30 7.82 4.58 3.57
N TYR A 31 7.95 5.73 4.23
CA TYR A 31 8.85 6.79 3.80
C TYR A 31 10.14 6.75 4.59
N ARG A 32 11.28 6.82 3.89
CA ARG A 32 12.62 6.86 4.51
C ARG A 32 12.98 8.24 5.02
N GLN A 33 12.60 9.25 4.24
CA GLN A 33 12.96 10.64 4.44
C GLN A 33 11.82 11.50 3.91
N LYS A 34 11.57 12.61 4.62
CA LYS A 34 10.67 13.66 4.17
C LYS A 34 11.50 14.93 3.97
N THR A 35 11.58 15.41 2.75
CA THR A 35 12.22 16.68 2.42
C THR A 35 11.14 17.72 2.22
N THR A 36 11.14 18.80 2.99
CA THR A 36 10.18 19.91 2.80
C THR A 36 10.88 21.06 2.07
N ILE A 37 10.27 21.55 1.00
CA ILE A 37 10.77 22.68 0.22
C ILE A 37 9.94 23.91 0.56
N LYS A 38 10.60 24.96 1.07
CA LYS A 38 9.96 26.21 1.48
C LYS A 38 10.79 27.40 1.00
N GLY A 39 10.20 28.28 0.19
CA GLY A 39 10.89 29.46 -0.34
C GLY A 39 12.16 29.12 -1.13
N GLY A 40 12.16 27.99 -1.85
CA GLY A 40 13.33 27.48 -2.57
C GLY A 40 14.39 26.78 -1.71
N VAL A 41 14.18 26.68 -0.39
CA VAL A 41 15.11 26.04 0.56
C VAL A 41 14.62 24.64 0.92
N SER A 42 15.51 23.66 0.77
CA SER A 42 15.26 22.26 1.10
C SER A 42 15.61 21.95 2.55
N HIS A 43 14.64 21.41 3.29
CA HIS A 43 14.81 20.95 4.67
C HIS A 43 14.55 19.45 4.73
N SER A 44 15.61 18.67 4.96
CA SER A 44 15.49 17.21 5.06
C SER A 44 15.21 16.81 6.50
N TYR A 45 14.06 16.18 6.71
CA TYR A 45 13.67 15.60 7.98
C TYR A 45 13.86 14.09 7.92
N ILE A 46 14.70 13.60 8.82
CA ILE A 46 14.78 12.18 9.15
C ILE A 46 13.79 11.96 10.29
N ASP A 47 12.88 11.00 10.13
CA ASP A 47 11.78 10.79 11.08
C ASP A 47 12.32 10.53 12.49
N ALA A 48 12.09 11.51 13.38
CA ALA A 48 12.57 11.48 14.75
C ALA A 48 11.97 10.33 15.57
N ARG A 49 10.87 9.71 15.09
CA ARG A 49 10.31 8.50 15.69
C ARG A 49 11.38 7.44 15.85
N ARG A 50 12.35 7.34 14.93
CA ARG A 50 13.47 6.37 15.02
C ARG A 50 14.35 6.49 16.26
N TYR A 51 14.29 7.60 17.02
CA TYR A 51 15.17 7.84 18.17
C TYR A 51 14.52 7.55 19.52
N HIS A 52 13.20 7.34 19.60
CA HIS A 52 12.51 7.07 20.87
C HIS A 52 11.66 5.81 20.80
N SER A 53 12.09 4.74 21.48
CA SER A 53 11.50 3.40 21.42
C SER A 53 10.00 3.34 21.75
N THR A 54 9.48 4.27 22.55
CA THR A 54 8.04 4.33 22.89
C THR A 54 7.17 5.02 21.83
N LEU A 55 7.77 5.73 20.87
CA LEU A 55 7.08 6.36 19.73
C LEU A 55 7.21 5.51 18.45
N VAL A 56 8.10 4.51 18.46
CA VAL A 56 8.28 3.54 17.37
C VAL A 56 7.32 2.39 17.60
N ARG A 57 6.38 2.22 16.67
CA ARG A 57 5.69 0.94 16.50
C ARG A 57 6.73 -0.16 16.37
N ARG A 58 6.58 -1.27 17.11
CA ARG A 58 7.52 -2.38 17.01
C ARG A 58 7.58 -2.86 15.56
N CYS A 59 8.77 -2.77 14.97
CA CYS A 59 9.04 -3.33 13.65
C CYS A 59 9.10 -4.86 13.81
N LEU A 60 8.36 -5.57 12.98
CA LEU A 60 8.37 -7.03 12.98
C LEU A 60 9.24 -7.54 11.84
N ASP A 61 9.99 -8.60 12.09
CA ASP A 61 10.61 -9.34 10.99
C ASP A 61 9.55 -10.16 10.21
N SER A 62 9.97 -10.75 9.10
CA SER A 62 9.07 -11.51 8.22
C SER A 62 8.42 -12.72 8.90
N HIS A 63 9.11 -13.39 9.83
CA HIS A 63 8.58 -14.53 10.57
C HIS A 63 7.65 -14.07 11.70
N GLU A 64 7.98 -12.98 12.39
CA GLU A 64 7.08 -12.37 13.36
C GLU A 64 5.79 -11.88 12.69
N HIS A 65 5.88 -11.30 11.49
CA HIS A 65 4.71 -10.97 10.67
C HIS A 65 3.91 -12.21 10.24
N LEU A 66 4.57 -13.30 9.88
CA LEU A 66 3.92 -14.59 9.60
C LEU A 66 3.16 -15.10 10.84
N SER A 67 3.76 -15.00 12.02
CA SER A 67 3.15 -15.37 13.31
C SER A 67 1.99 -14.47 13.71
N MET A 68 2.04 -13.18 13.37
CA MET A 68 0.97 -12.21 13.63
C MET A 68 -0.19 -12.31 12.63
N PHE A 69 0.00 -12.97 11.48
CA PHE A 69 -1.01 -13.05 10.43
C PHE A 69 -2.38 -13.55 10.90
N PRO A 70 -2.51 -14.60 11.75
CA PRO A 70 -3.82 -15.03 12.25
C PRO A 70 -4.58 -13.92 13.01
N VAL A 71 -3.89 -13.08 13.78
CA VAL A 71 -4.49 -11.95 14.50
C VAL A 71 -4.96 -10.88 13.51
N VAL A 72 -4.17 -10.60 12.49
CA VAL A 72 -4.53 -9.64 11.41
C VAL A 72 -5.70 -10.16 10.58
N PHE A 73 -5.74 -11.46 10.29
CA PHE A 73 -6.87 -12.10 9.63
C PHE A 73 -8.13 -12.03 10.50
N ASP A 74 -8.03 -12.28 11.80
CA ASP A 74 -9.17 -12.17 12.71
C ASP A 74 -9.75 -10.75 12.71
N TYR A 75 -8.92 -9.70 12.54
CA TYR A 75 -9.41 -8.33 12.35
C TYR A 75 -10.27 -8.18 11.09
N LEU A 76 -9.85 -8.78 9.98
CA LEU A 76 -10.61 -8.81 8.72
C LEU A 76 -11.90 -9.63 8.84
N ASP A 77 -11.83 -10.80 9.46
CA ASP A 77 -12.99 -11.68 9.67
C ASP A 77 -14.05 -10.99 10.55
N LEU A 78 -13.64 -10.32 11.62
CA LEU A 78 -14.54 -9.53 12.46
C LEU A 78 -15.23 -8.41 11.67
N MET A 79 -14.54 -7.82 10.69
CA MET A 79 -15.10 -6.74 9.87
C MET A 79 -16.17 -7.28 8.93
N VAL A 80 -15.89 -8.43 8.32
CA VAL A 80 -16.89 -9.15 7.50
C VAL A 80 -18.09 -9.56 8.37
N ASP A 81 -17.85 -10.10 9.57
CA ASP A 81 -18.92 -10.51 10.48
C ASP A 81 -19.82 -9.35 10.91
N GLN A 82 -19.21 -8.22 11.30
CA GLN A 82 -19.95 -7.05 11.74
C GLN A 82 -20.72 -6.39 10.59
N GLN A 83 -20.13 -6.34 9.39
CA GLN A 83 -20.73 -5.65 8.25
C GLN A 83 -21.85 -6.48 7.58
N TYR A 84 -21.73 -7.81 7.58
CA TYR A 84 -22.64 -8.69 6.84
C TYR A 84 -23.47 -9.64 7.70
N GLY A 85 -23.30 -9.61 9.03
CA GLY A 85 -24.04 -10.44 9.98
C GLY A 85 -23.70 -11.92 9.84
N THR A 86 -22.41 -12.26 9.73
CA THR A 86 -21.95 -13.62 9.39
C THR A 86 -21.24 -14.36 10.51
N SER A 87 -21.36 -13.88 11.76
CA SER A 87 -20.60 -14.41 12.91
C SER A 87 -20.84 -15.90 13.22
N ASP A 88 -21.98 -16.45 12.81
CA ASP A 88 -22.37 -17.86 12.97
C ASP A 88 -22.02 -18.74 11.76
N LYS A 89 -21.40 -18.17 10.71
CA LYS A 89 -21.17 -18.86 9.43
C LYS A 89 -19.74 -19.38 9.29
N LEU A 90 -19.60 -20.46 8.53
CA LEU A 90 -18.29 -20.98 8.11
C LEU A 90 -17.66 -20.05 7.07
N PHE A 91 -16.32 -20.03 6.97
CA PHE A 91 -15.60 -19.14 6.06
C PHE A 91 -16.05 -19.22 4.59
N ARG A 92 -16.42 -20.40 4.11
CA ARG A 92 -16.94 -20.59 2.73
C ARG A 92 -18.26 -19.82 2.53
N ASP A 93 -19.13 -19.86 3.51
CA ASP A 93 -20.42 -19.17 3.48
C ASP A 93 -20.21 -17.67 3.67
N LYS A 94 -19.32 -17.26 4.59
CA LYS A 94 -18.91 -15.86 4.76
C LYS A 94 -18.42 -15.25 3.44
N LEU A 95 -17.52 -15.95 2.74
CA LEU A 95 -16.99 -15.50 1.44
C LEU A 95 -18.11 -15.37 0.39
N SER A 96 -19.06 -16.30 0.37
CA SER A 96 -20.18 -16.28 -0.58
C SER A 96 -21.11 -15.10 -0.30
N ILE A 97 -21.43 -14.84 0.96
CA ILE A 97 -22.21 -13.68 1.39
C ILE A 97 -21.46 -12.38 1.10
N PHE A 98 -20.16 -12.33 1.37
CA PHE A 98 -19.33 -11.16 1.13
C PHE A 98 -19.30 -10.80 -0.36
N ARG A 99 -19.12 -11.78 -1.25
CA ARG A 99 -19.19 -11.59 -2.71
C ARG A 99 -20.51 -10.98 -3.16
N LEU A 100 -21.62 -11.45 -2.59
CA LEU A 100 -22.96 -11.01 -2.94
C LEU A 100 -23.29 -9.62 -2.38
N LYS A 101 -22.96 -9.38 -1.10
CA LYS A 101 -23.40 -8.20 -0.34
C LYS A 101 -22.40 -7.05 -0.32
N ASN A 102 -21.15 -7.23 -0.75
CA ASN A 102 -20.18 -6.13 -0.77
C ASN A 102 -20.63 -5.04 -1.76
N GLN A 103 -21.03 -3.88 -1.23
CA GLN A 103 -21.54 -2.72 -1.97
C GLN A 103 -20.44 -1.69 -2.29
N GLN A 104 -19.15 -2.05 -2.18
CA GLN A 104 -18.05 -1.16 -2.54
C GLN A 104 -18.22 -0.65 -3.98
N PRO A 105 -18.36 0.68 -4.19
CA PRO A 105 -18.61 1.25 -5.52
C PRO A 105 -17.42 1.11 -6.48
N ASP A 106 -16.17 1.14 -5.99
CA ASP A 106 -15.00 0.91 -6.84
C ASP A 106 -14.83 -0.58 -7.15
N PRO A 107 -15.02 -1.03 -8.41
CA PRO A 107 -14.94 -2.44 -8.76
C PRO A 107 -13.57 -3.06 -8.48
N LEU A 108 -12.49 -2.28 -8.61
CA LEU A 108 -11.14 -2.76 -8.34
C LEU A 108 -10.96 -3.01 -6.84
N LEU A 109 -11.36 -2.06 -5.99
CA LEU A 109 -11.29 -2.21 -4.54
C LEU A 109 -12.20 -3.35 -4.06
N LYS A 110 -13.42 -3.46 -4.59
CA LYS A 110 -14.33 -4.57 -4.29
C LYS A 110 -13.69 -5.92 -4.59
N HIS A 111 -13.10 -6.06 -5.78
CA HIS A 111 -12.41 -7.27 -6.20
C HIS A 111 -11.23 -7.60 -5.26
N ILE A 112 -10.35 -6.62 -5.00
CA ILE A 112 -9.20 -6.79 -4.09
C ILE A 112 -9.67 -7.20 -2.68
N GLN A 113 -10.69 -6.56 -2.12
CA GLN A 113 -11.24 -6.92 -0.81
C GLN A 113 -11.70 -8.39 -0.75
N ILE A 114 -12.46 -8.83 -1.76
CA ILE A 114 -12.96 -10.20 -1.85
C ILE A 114 -11.82 -11.20 -1.99
N MET A 115 -10.86 -10.94 -2.87
CA MET A 115 -9.77 -11.86 -3.14
C MET A 115 -8.78 -11.94 -1.98
N VAL A 116 -8.48 -10.81 -1.32
CA VAL A 116 -7.67 -10.82 -0.10
C VAL A 116 -8.35 -11.66 0.98
N PHE A 117 -9.66 -11.55 1.18
CA PHE A 117 -10.38 -12.40 2.14
C PHE A 117 -10.29 -13.89 1.77
N ASP A 118 -10.53 -14.25 0.50
CA ASP A 118 -10.46 -15.63 0.00
C ASP A 118 -9.07 -16.26 0.23
N TYR A 119 -8.02 -15.57 -0.22
CA TYR A 119 -6.65 -16.04 -0.04
C TYR A 119 -6.26 -16.09 1.44
N ALA A 120 -6.67 -15.10 2.24
CA ALA A 120 -6.33 -15.04 3.65
C ALA A 120 -6.98 -16.16 4.48
N ILE A 121 -8.21 -16.59 4.17
CA ILE A 121 -8.83 -17.80 4.75
C ILE A 121 -7.91 -19.01 4.55
N THR A 122 -7.40 -19.17 3.33
CA THR A 122 -6.57 -20.32 2.96
C THR A 122 -5.23 -20.29 3.69
N VAL A 123 -4.59 -19.12 3.81
CA VAL A 123 -3.34 -18.93 4.57
C VAL A 123 -3.56 -19.17 6.07
N ARG A 124 -4.59 -18.58 6.66
CA ARG A 124 -4.87 -18.68 8.10
C ARG A 124 -5.09 -20.12 8.52
N ASN A 125 -5.90 -20.88 7.77
CA ASN A 125 -6.15 -22.28 8.06
C ASN A 125 -4.87 -23.13 7.98
N LYS A 126 -3.88 -22.74 7.18
CA LYS A 126 -2.58 -23.41 7.17
C LYS A 126 -1.75 -23.10 8.41
N LEU A 127 -1.70 -21.84 8.82
CA LEU A 127 -0.88 -21.38 9.95
C LEU A 127 -1.42 -21.90 11.30
N VAL A 128 -2.72 -21.78 11.55
CA VAL A 128 -3.33 -22.16 12.84
C VAL A 128 -3.25 -23.66 13.12
N HIS A 129 -3.28 -24.49 12.09
CA HIS A 129 -3.16 -25.94 12.26
C HIS A 129 -1.72 -26.44 12.24
N HIS A 130 -0.72 -25.54 12.16
CA HIS A 130 0.71 -25.88 12.02
C HIS A 130 0.98 -26.89 10.87
N LYS A 131 0.08 -26.92 9.86
CA LYS A 131 0.21 -27.78 8.66
C LYS A 131 0.94 -27.04 7.54
N THR A 132 1.83 -26.13 7.91
CA THR A 132 2.61 -25.29 7.02
C THR A 132 3.67 -26.13 6.32
N ARG A 133 3.62 -26.16 4.99
CA ARG A 133 4.74 -26.64 4.19
C ARG A 133 5.52 -25.43 3.76
N PHE A 134 6.73 -25.32 4.26
CA PHE A 134 7.69 -24.37 3.72
C PHE A 134 8.34 -25.01 2.50
N SER A 135 8.58 -24.22 1.46
CA SER A 135 9.43 -24.65 0.34
C SER A 135 10.79 -25.11 0.86
N VAL A 136 11.49 -25.96 0.13
CA VAL A 136 12.82 -26.49 0.51
C VAL A 136 13.82 -25.37 0.87
N CYS A 137 13.77 -24.22 0.18
CA CYS A 137 14.64 -23.09 0.45
C CYS A 137 14.21 -22.20 1.63
N GLY A 138 13.12 -22.54 2.33
CA GLY A 138 12.58 -21.79 3.47
C GLY A 138 11.96 -20.43 3.13
N LYS A 139 12.09 -19.94 1.89
CA LYS A 139 11.64 -18.59 1.50
C LYS A 139 10.14 -18.44 1.28
N PHE A 140 9.45 -19.56 1.05
CA PHE A 140 8.04 -19.55 0.66
C PHE A 140 7.20 -20.43 1.56
N LEU A 141 6.00 -19.94 1.86
CA LEU A 141 4.89 -20.71 2.36
C LEU A 141 4.13 -21.34 1.19
N GLU A 142 4.05 -22.66 1.16
CA GLU A 142 3.27 -23.41 0.20
C GLU A 142 1.89 -23.74 0.78
N VAL A 143 0.87 -23.29 0.07
CA VAL A 143 -0.53 -23.42 0.46
C VAL A 143 -1.27 -24.32 -0.54
N LYS A 144 -2.44 -24.85 -0.15
CA LYS A 144 -3.27 -25.68 -1.04
C LYS A 144 -3.64 -24.90 -2.31
N GLY A 145 -3.79 -25.63 -3.42
CA GLY A 145 -4.24 -25.06 -4.70
C GLY A 145 -3.14 -24.37 -5.51
N GLY A 146 -1.87 -24.67 -5.23
CA GLY A 146 -0.73 -24.09 -5.98
C GLY A 146 -0.36 -22.66 -5.55
N MET A 147 -1.01 -22.13 -4.50
CA MET A 147 -0.66 -20.83 -3.94
C MET A 147 0.68 -20.89 -3.22
N ARG A 148 1.59 -19.99 -3.58
CA ARG A 148 2.93 -19.87 -3.01
C ARG A 148 3.18 -18.43 -2.60
N LEU A 149 3.34 -18.19 -1.30
CA LEU A 149 3.58 -16.84 -0.78
C LEU A 149 4.99 -16.73 -0.26
N GLU A 150 5.70 -15.68 -0.64
CA GLU A 150 7.03 -15.40 -0.11
C GLU A 150 6.91 -14.88 1.33
N ILE A 151 7.72 -15.43 2.24
CA ILE A 151 7.65 -15.06 3.66
C ILE A 151 7.97 -13.58 3.85
N GLU A 152 8.89 -13.02 3.07
CA GLU A 152 9.26 -11.60 3.12
C GLU A 152 8.07 -10.65 2.86
N HIS A 153 7.03 -11.12 2.16
CA HIS A 153 5.87 -10.30 1.83
C HIS A 153 4.80 -10.27 2.93
N PHE A 154 4.94 -11.03 4.03
CA PHE A 154 3.93 -11.07 5.08
C PHE A 154 3.75 -9.72 5.79
N GLY A 155 4.80 -8.91 5.92
CA GLY A 155 4.66 -7.54 6.44
C GLY A 155 3.82 -6.64 5.55
N LEU A 156 3.92 -6.81 4.22
CA LEU A 156 3.08 -6.08 3.27
C LEU A 156 1.64 -6.62 3.24
N LEU A 157 1.46 -7.95 3.31
CA LEU A 157 0.15 -8.58 3.42
C LEU A 157 -0.61 -8.11 4.66
N ASN A 158 0.06 -8.06 5.81
CA ASN A 158 -0.55 -7.59 7.05
C ASN A 158 -0.99 -6.12 6.95
N ARG A 159 -0.14 -5.24 6.40
CA ARG A 159 -0.49 -3.83 6.14
C ARG A 159 -1.63 -3.69 5.13
N LEU A 160 -1.66 -4.54 4.10
CA LEU A 160 -2.75 -4.59 3.11
C LEU A 160 -4.09 -4.94 3.76
N ILE A 161 -4.12 -5.98 4.60
CA ILE A 161 -5.34 -6.35 5.32
C ILE A 161 -5.76 -5.21 6.26
N TYR A 162 -4.83 -4.67 7.05
CA TYR A 162 -5.12 -3.57 7.96
C TYR A 162 -5.69 -2.33 7.23
N PHE A 163 -5.09 -1.96 6.09
CA PHE A 163 -5.58 -0.89 5.22
C PHE A 163 -7.01 -1.17 4.73
N LEU A 164 -7.27 -2.38 4.23
CA LEU A 164 -8.58 -2.76 3.70
C LEU A 164 -9.67 -2.72 4.79
N VAL A 165 -9.41 -3.27 5.97
CA VAL A 165 -10.37 -3.27 7.09
C VAL A 165 -10.80 -1.85 7.45
N ARG A 166 -9.84 -0.93 7.54
CA ARG A 166 -10.13 0.49 7.82
C ARG A 166 -11.00 1.16 6.76
N HIS A 167 -10.84 0.79 5.50
CA HIS A 167 -11.65 1.31 4.40
C HIS A 167 -13.01 0.60 4.23
N MET A 168 -13.15 -0.62 4.75
CA MET A 168 -14.45 -1.31 4.81
C MET A 168 -15.39 -0.69 5.85
N GLY A 169 -14.84 -0.22 6.98
CA GLY A 169 -15.60 0.46 8.03
C GLY A 169 -16.08 1.87 7.66
N ALA A 170 -15.43 2.51 6.68
CA ALA A 170 -15.79 3.84 6.17
C ALA A 170 -15.65 3.86 4.64
N PRO A 171 -16.62 3.32 3.89
CA PRO A 171 -16.55 3.19 2.44
C PRO A 171 -16.60 4.56 1.78
N GLN A 172 -15.43 5.09 1.48
CA GLN A 172 -15.22 6.29 0.67
C GLN A 172 -14.50 5.91 -0.61
N SER A 173 -14.68 6.72 -1.66
CA SER A 173 -13.87 6.58 -2.88
C SER A 173 -12.39 6.77 -2.54
N LEU A 174 -11.55 5.92 -3.11
CA LEU A 174 -10.10 6.07 -2.99
C LEU A 174 -9.60 7.06 -4.04
N SER A 175 -8.70 7.96 -3.66
CA SER A 175 -7.95 8.77 -4.64
C SER A 175 -7.06 7.90 -5.53
N LEU A 176 -6.67 8.39 -6.71
CA LEU A 176 -5.79 7.64 -7.63
C LEU A 176 -4.50 7.17 -6.94
N TYR A 177 -3.95 8.01 -6.07
CA TYR A 177 -2.80 7.66 -5.23
C TYR A 177 -3.06 6.42 -4.36
N ARG A 178 -4.19 6.40 -3.64
CA ARG A 178 -4.56 5.28 -2.77
C ARG A 178 -4.85 4.02 -3.57
N ARG A 179 -5.48 4.15 -4.74
CA ARG A 179 -5.73 3.03 -5.67
C ARG A 179 -4.43 2.44 -6.20
N ALA A 180 -3.46 3.28 -6.59
CA ALA A 180 -2.16 2.84 -7.06
C ALA A 180 -1.36 2.09 -5.98
N LEU A 181 -1.36 2.58 -4.74
CA LEU A 181 -0.75 1.88 -3.61
C LEU A 181 -1.38 0.52 -3.36
N LEU A 182 -2.72 0.49 -3.31
CA LEU A 182 -3.47 -0.74 -3.07
C LEU A 182 -3.19 -1.78 -4.17
N LEU A 183 -3.26 -1.38 -5.44
CA LEU A 183 -2.97 -2.25 -6.57
C LEU A 183 -1.54 -2.78 -6.52
N SER A 184 -0.57 -1.91 -6.23
CA SER A 184 0.85 -2.29 -6.13
C SER A 184 1.09 -3.28 -4.99
N ALA A 185 0.42 -3.09 -3.85
CA ALA A 185 0.48 -4.01 -2.71
C ALA A 185 -0.14 -5.37 -3.03
N TYR A 186 -1.34 -5.36 -3.59
CA TYR A 186 -2.02 -6.57 -3.98
C TYR A 186 -1.24 -7.36 -5.04
N ARG A 187 -0.73 -6.69 -6.10
CA ARG A 187 0.09 -7.35 -7.13
C ARG A 187 1.37 -7.95 -6.56
N THR A 188 2.02 -7.27 -5.62
CA THR A 188 3.25 -7.76 -4.97
C THR A 188 3.00 -9.07 -4.22
N VAL A 189 1.88 -9.18 -3.49
CA VAL A 189 1.60 -10.36 -2.66
C VAL A 189 0.91 -11.46 -3.46
N PHE A 190 -0.11 -11.12 -4.24
CA PHE A 190 -1.04 -12.07 -4.86
C PHE A 190 -1.12 -11.99 -6.39
N GLY A 191 -0.38 -11.09 -7.05
CA GLY A 191 -0.52 -10.83 -8.49
C GLY A 191 -0.38 -12.08 -9.37
N HIS A 192 0.45 -13.04 -8.95
CA HIS A 192 0.64 -14.31 -9.66
C HIS A 192 -0.57 -15.26 -9.61
N LEU A 193 -1.54 -15.02 -8.73
CA LEU A 193 -2.73 -15.86 -8.52
C LEU A 193 -3.97 -15.32 -9.24
N ASP A 194 -4.00 -14.04 -9.57
CA ASP A 194 -5.22 -13.34 -9.96
C ASP A 194 -5.22 -12.89 -11.42
N ARG A 195 -5.64 -13.80 -12.31
CA ARG A 195 -5.77 -13.54 -13.74
C ARG A 195 -6.88 -12.57 -14.12
N ARG A 196 -7.78 -12.22 -13.20
CA ARG A 196 -8.88 -11.27 -13.47
C ARG A 196 -8.48 -9.84 -13.20
N LEU A 197 -7.46 -9.62 -12.37
CA LEU A 197 -6.97 -8.31 -11.99
C LEU A 197 -6.66 -7.42 -13.20
N ASP A 198 -5.94 -7.96 -14.21
CA ASP A 198 -5.50 -7.16 -15.35
C ASP A 198 -6.66 -6.60 -16.18
N ARG A 199 -7.76 -7.36 -16.31
CA ARG A 199 -8.97 -6.89 -16.99
C ARG A 199 -9.65 -5.73 -16.24
N LEU A 200 -9.68 -5.81 -14.90
CA LEU A 200 -10.26 -4.75 -14.07
C LEU A 200 -9.39 -3.48 -14.10
N VAL A 201 -8.07 -3.64 -14.06
CA VAL A 201 -7.13 -2.51 -14.18
C VAL A 201 -7.27 -1.84 -15.55
N ALA A 202 -7.38 -2.62 -16.64
CA ALA A 202 -7.54 -2.09 -17.99
C ALA A 202 -8.85 -1.31 -18.21
N SER A 203 -9.90 -1.57 -17.41
CA SER A 203 -11.16 -0.83 -17.47
C SER A 203 -11.17 0.48 -16.68
N GLY A 204 -10.13 0.76 -15.90
CA GLY A 204 -10.03 1.92 -15.02
C GLY A 204 -9.08 3.00 -15.55
N PRO A 205 -8.87 4.09 -14.79
CA PRO A 205 -7.79 5.02 -15.07
C PRO A 205 -6.44 4.30 -14.98
N GLU A 206 -5.46 4.79 -15.73
CA GLU A 206 -4.11 4.24 -15.70
C GLU A 206 -3.52 4.42 -14.29
N LEU A 207 -3.09 3.30 -13.68
CA LEU A 207 -2.49 3.27 -12.35
C LEU A 207 -1.04 2.80 -12.47
N PRO A 208 -0.06 3.56 -11.95
CA PRO A 208 1.34 3.18 -11.95
C PRO A 208 1.54 1.97 -11.03
N LEU A 209 2.56 1.17 -11.33
CA LEU A 209 3.09 0.21 -10.37
C LEU A 209 4.14 0.88 -9.51
N MET A 210 3.77 1.18 -8.28
CA MET A 210 4.66 1.79 -7.30
C MET A 210 5.55 0.72 -6.68
N ASN A 211 6.85 1.00 -6.59
CA ASN A 211 7.72 0.20 -5.72
C ASN A 211 7.39 0.52 -4.26
N ILE A 212 6.76 -0.44 -3.58
CA ILE A 212 6.41 -0.34 -2.16
C ILE A 212 7.14 -1.40 -1.31
N ARG A 213 8.04 -2.17 -1.92
CA ARG A 213 8.94 -3.10 -1.21
C ARG A 213 10.03 -2.33 -0.48
N LEU A 214 10.46 -1.21 -1.06
CA LEU A 214 11.50 -0.36 -0.50
C LEU A 214 10.92 0.96 0.05
N PRO A 215 11.48 1.49 1.15
CA PRO A 215 11.11 2.80 1.65
C PRO A 215 11.28 3.90 0.60
N ARG A 216 10.28 4.76 0.45
CA ARG A 216 10.22 5.84 -0.55
C ARG A 216 10.74 7.16 0.00
N TYR A 217 11.16 8.06 -0.88
CA TYR A 217 11.46 9.45 -0.52
C TYR A 217 10.21 10.32 -0.72
N LEU A 218 9.85 11.13 0.28
CA LEU A 218 8.75 12.08 0.17
C LEU A 218 9.32 13.50 0.03
N PHE A 219 9.06 14.14 -1.10
CA PHE A 219 9.36 15.55 -1.33
C PHE A 219 8.08 16.35 -1.13
N ASP A 220 8.01 17.04 0.00
CA ASP A 220 6.92 17.93 0.38
C ASP A 220 7.16 19.33 -0.16
N MET A 221 6.55 19.62 -1.30
CA MET A 221 6.60 20.89 -2.01
C MET A 221 5.22 21.58 -1.96
N ALA A 222 4.38 21.22 -0.98
CA ALA A 222 3.04 21.78 -0.86
C ALA A 222 3.04 23.28 -0.53
N GLU A 223 4.16 23.83 -0.03
CA GLU A 223 4.35 25.28 0.18
C GLU A 223 5.04 25.96 -1.02
N GLU A 224 5.40 25.22 -2.08
CA GLU A 224 5.97 25.79 -3.30
C GLU A 224 4.87 26.24 -4.25
N GLU A 225 4.97 27.46 -4.75
CA GLU A 225 4.09 27.97 -5.81
C GLU A 225 4.57 27.44 -7.17
N ILE A 226 3.93 26.37 -7.62
CA ILE A 226 4.13 25.81 -8.96
C ILE A 226 2.93 26.22 -9.82
N ALA A 227 3.19 26.89 -10.94
CA ALA A 227 2.14 27.28 -11.87
C ALA A 227 1.47 26.05 -12.51
N GLU A 228 0.17 26.15 -12.79
CA GLU A 228 -0.66 25.02 -13.23
C GLU A 228 -0.23 24.43 -14.58
N ASP A 229 0.41 25.24 -15.41
CA ASP A 229 0.88 24.92 -16.76
C ASP A 229 2.30 24.32 -16.80
N VAL A 230 2.99 24.28 -15.65
CA VAL A 230 4.33 23.71 -15.55
C VAL A 230 4.29 22.21 -15.83
N VAL A 231 5.12 21.77 -16.77
CA VAL A 231 5.39 20.34 -17.03
C VAL A 231 6.14 19.77 -15.82
N LEU A 232 5.47 18.87 -15.09
CA LEU A 232 6.00 18.37 -13.82
C LEU A 232 7.25 17.51 -13.99
N PHE A 233 7.39 16.84 -15.13
CA PHE A 233 8.59 16.07 -15.45
C PHE A 233 9.82 16.99 -15.39
N ASP A 234 9.92 17.99 -16.25
CA ASP A 234 11.10 18.86 -16.29
C ASP A 234 11.38 19.57 -14.96
N LYS A 235 10.33 19.95 -14.23
CA LYS A 235 10.44 20.62 -12.92
C LYS A 235 10.98 19.70 -11.82
N LEU A 236 10.64 18.41 -11.84
CA LEU A 236 10.93 17.47 -10.76
C LEU A 236 12.05 16.48 -11.08
N ALA A 237 12.61 16.52 -12.29
CA ALA A 237 13.74 15.70 -12.71
C ALA A 237 14.92 15.88 -11.75
N GLN A 238 15.24 14.83 -10.98
CA GLN A 238 16.43 14.82 -10.13
C GLN A 238 17.50 13.99 -10.81
N PHE A 239 18.49 14.67 -11.38
CA PHE A 239 19.66 13.98 -11.88
C PHE A 239 20.49 13.48 -10.71
N PRO A 240 20.98 12.23 -10.74
CA PRO A 240 21.88 11.72 -9.73
C PRO A 240 23.12 12.60 -9.64
N ASP A 241 23.64 12.73 -8.42
CA ASP A 241 24.95 13.32 -8.19
C ASP A 241 26.01 12.45 -8.89
N ALA A 242 26.84 13.07 -9.72
CA ALA A 242 27.93 12.41 -10.42
C ALA A 242 29.15 12.16 -9.50
N THR A 243 29.03 12.40 -8.19
CA THR A 243 30.09 12.12 -7.20
C THR A 243 30.68 10.72 -7.41
N GLY A 244 32.00 10.67 -7.57
CA GLY A 244 32.74 9.45 -7.94
C GLY A 244 32.96 9.27 -9.44
N TYR A 245 32.47 10.19 -10.29
CA TYR A 245 32.68 10.22 -11.74
C TYR A 245 33.20 11.60 -12.18
N PRO A 246 33.93 11.69 -13.30
CA PRO A 246 34.43 12.96 -13.82
C PRO A 246 33.33 13.98 -14.13
N ASP A 247 32.20 13.50 -14.66
CA ASP A 247 31.02 14.31 -14.97
C ASP A 247 29.76 13.44 -15.05
N ARG A 248 28.62 14.08 -15.32
CA ARG A 248 27.32 13.41 -15.48
C ARG A 248 27.26 12.48 -16.69
N GLN A 249 27.96 12.80 -17.78
CA GLN A 249 27.95 11.95 -18.97
C GLN A 249 28.70 10.65 -18.70
N ALA A 250 29.83 10.71 -17.99
CA ALA A 250 30.57 9.55 -17.53
C ALA A 250 29.74 8.69 -16.57
N PHE A 251 29.02 9.30 -15.63
CA PHE A 251 28.06 8.59 -14.77
C PHE A 251 27.00 7.85 -15.61
N LEU A 252 26.31 8.56 -16.52
CA LEU A 252 25.23 7.99 -17.34
C LEU A 252 25.73 6.95 -18.35
N LYS A 253 26.97 7.05 -18.81
CA LYS A 253 27.59 6.04 -19.67
C LYS A 253 27.85 4.75 -18.90
N MET A 254 28.28 4.86 -17.63
CA MET A 254 28.52 3.70 -16.75
C MET A 254 27.23 3.13 -16.18
N HIS A 255 26.20 3.97 -15.99
CA HIS A 255 24.88 3.61 -15.49
C HIS A 255 23.79 4.13 -16.42
N PRO A 256 23.61 3.53 -17.61
CA PRO A 256 22.54 3.93 -18.53
C PRO A 256 21.18 3.82 -17.84
N ASP A 257 20.37 4.87 -17.99
CA ASP A 257 19.04 4.96 -17.35
C ASP A 257 17.91 5.05 -18.39
N PRO A 258 17.75 4.05 -19.28
CA PRO A 258 16.76 4.10 -20.37
C PRO A 258 15.32 4.19 -19.85
N ASP A 259 15.06 3.60 -18.68
CA ASP A 259 13.75 3.61 -18.01
C ASP A 259 13.58 4.81 -17.05
N ARG A 260 14.59 5.67 -16.92
CA ARG A 260 14.62 6.85 -16.03
C ARG A 260 14.41 6.50 -14.54
N LYS A 261 14.81 5.29 -14.14
CA LYS A 261 14.72 4.75 -12.78
C LYS A 261 15.71 5.41 -11.83
N ILE A 262 16.83 5.93 -12.31
CA ILE A 262 17.77 6.69 -11.48
C ILE A 262 17.23 8.11 -11.28
N MET A 263 16.68 8.72 -12.34
CA MET A 263 16.15 10.08 -12.31
C MET A 263 14.86 10.25 -11.48
N TYR A 264 14.00 9.22 -11.47
CA TYR A 264 12.68 9.26 -10.81
C TYR A 264 12.43 8.09 -9.85
N GLY A 265 13.48 7.36 -9.47
CA GLY A 265 13.34 6.12 -8.72
C GLY A 265 12.80 6.30 -7.31
N ASN A 266 11.62 5.74 -7.02
CA ASN A 266 11.10 5.57 -5.66
C ASN A 266 10.77 6.89 -4.89
N HIS A 267 10.41 7.95 -5.63
CA HIS A 267 10.03 9.25 -5.07
C HIS A 267 8.50 9.43 -5.03
N THR A 268 8.01 10.21 -4.07
CA THR A 268 6.64 10.71 -4.05
C THR A 268 6.69 12.21 -3.78
N PHE A 269 5.96 12.98 -4.57
CA PHE A 269 5.89 14.43 -4.46
C PHE A 269 4.56 14.83 -3.86
N ARG A 270 4.59 15.75 -2.90
CA ARG A 270 3.40 16.36 -2.30
C ARG A 270 3.35 17.79 -2.81
N LEU A 271 2.31 18.12 -3.58
CA LEU A 271 2.21 19.37 -4.35
C LEU A 271 0.93 20.09 -3.95
N SER A 272 0.90 21.42 -4.03
CA SER A 272 -0.33 22.20 -3.88
C SER A 272 -0.93 22.50 -5.24
N TYR A 273 -2.26 22.35 -5.36
CA TYR A 273 -3.00 22.72 -6.54
C TYR A 273 -4.42 23.15 -6.15
N ARG A 274 -4.77 24.41 -6.44
CA ARG A 274 -6.10 24.99 -6.18
C ARG A 274 -6.65 24.73 -4.77
N GLY A 275 -5.81 24.91 -3.75
CA GLY A 275 -6.18 24.70 -2.34
C GLY A 275 -6.26 23.23 -1.91
N ALA A 276 -6.01 22.28 -2.82
CA ALA A 276 -5.88 20.87 -2.51
C ALA A 276 -4.41 20.44 -2.47
N VAL A 277 -4.13 19.38 -1.71
CA VAL A 277 -2.81 18.75 -1.70
C VAL A 277 -2.86 17.48 -2.56
N LEU A 278 -2.02 17.45 -3.58
CA LEU A 278 -1.80 16.29 -4.44
C LEU A 278 -0.66 15.45 -3.87
N ARG A 279 -0.74 14.13 -4.07
CA ARG A 279 0.34 13.19 -3.77
C ARG A 279 0.64 12.35 -5.00
N VAL A 280 1.68 12.74 -5.73
CA VAL A 280 2.01 12.21 -7.05
C VAL A 280 3.26 11.33 -6.96
N PRO A 281 3.17 10.03 -7.26
CA PRO A 281 4.33 9.17 -7.34
C PRO A 281 5.12 9.43 -8.64
N ALA A 282 6.44 9.35 -8.54
CA ALA A 282 7.34 9.64 -9.66
C ALA A 282 7.13 8.75 -10.88
N GLU A 283 6.63 7.53 -10.67
CA GLU A 283 6.28 6.59 -11.74
C GLU A 283 5.23 7.17 -12.69
N VAL A 284 4.27 7.96 -12.21
CA VAL A 284 3.22 8.58 -13.06
C VAL A 284 3.78 9.74 -13.85
N ILE A 285 4.63 10.55 -13.21
CA ILE A 285 5.32 11.66 -13.90
C ILE A 285 6.18 11.10 -15.04
N ASN A 286 6.85 9.96 -14.81
CA ASN A 286 7.66 9.30 -15.83
C ASN A 286 6.81 8.70 -16.97
N GLN A 287 5.65 8.14 -16.66
CA GLN A 287 4.70 7.62 -17.66
C GLN A 287 4.09 8.72 -18.53
N HIS A 288 3.97 9.94 -17.98
CA HIS A 288 3.37 11.09 -18.66
C HIS A 288 4.30 12.30 -18.65
N PRO A 289 5.41 12.28 -19.42
CA PRO A 289 6.45 13.31 -19.35
C PRO A 289 5.99 14.69 -19.83
N THR A 290 4.86 14.78 -20.53
CA THR A 290 4.28 16.03 -21.03
C THR A 290 3.19 16.60 -20.14
N TYR A 291 2.78 15.87 -19.08
CA TYR A 291 1.70 16.31 -18.20
C TYR A 291 2.11 17.50 -17.36
N ARG A 292 1.17 18.42 -17.24
CA ARG A 292 1.26 19.64 -16.45
C ARG A 292 0.67 19.39 -15.06
N LEU A 293 0.94 20.27 -14.10
CA LEU A 293 0.39 20.15 -12.74
C LEU A 293 -1.14 19.97 -12.74
N ALA A 294 -1.87 20.69 -13.59
CA ALA A 294 -3.32 20.59 -13.71
C ALA A 294 -3.82 19.17 -14.07
N ASP A 295 -3.06 18.40 -14.84
CA ASP A 295 -3.41 17.04 -15.27
C ASP A 295 -3.40 16.05 -14.08
N PHE A 296 -2.75 16.41 -12.97
CA PHE A 296 -2.67 15.59 -11.76
C PHE A 296 -3.76 15.88 -10.73
N GLN A 297 -4.78 16.68 -11.06
CA GLN A 297 -5.84 17.04 -10.09
C GLN A 297 -6.48 15.83 -9.38
N HIS A 298 -6.61 14.68 -10.03
CA HIS A 298 -7.22 13.48 -9.43
C HIS A 298 -6.31 12.72 -8.43
N TRP A 299 -5.09 13.21 -8.19
CA TRP A 299 -4.09 12.61 -7.28
C TRP A 299 -4.14 13.17 -5.85
N HIS A 300 -5.30 13.64 -5.38
CA HIS A 300 -5.45 14.20 -4.04
C HIS A 300 -4.99 13.24 -2.92
N GLU A 301 -4.35 13.80 -1.90
CA GLU A 301 -3.86 13.06 -0.73
C GLU A 301 -5.00 12.51 0.15
N ARG A 302 -6.11 13.27 0.24
CA ARG A 302 -7.34 12.88 0.93
C ARG A 302 -8.50 12.81 -0.07
N PRO A 303 -9.49 11.92 0.13
CA PRO A 303 -10.72 11.96 -0.65
C PRO A 303 -11.41 13.31 -0.45
N VAL A 304 -11.96 13.84 -1.54
CA VAL A 304 -12.79 15.07 -1.58
C VAL A 304 -14.23 14.69 -1.29
#